data_AF-A0A659UF10-F1
#
_entry.id   AF-A0A659UF10-F1
#
_cell.length_a   1.000
_cell.length_b   1.000
_cell.length_c   1.000
_cell.angle_alpha   90.00
_cell.angle_beta   90.00
_cell.angle_gamma   90.00
#
_symmetry.space_group_name_H-M   'P 1'
#
loop_
_entity.id
_entity.type
_entity.pdbx_description
1 polymer ?
#
loop_
_entity_poly.entity_id
_entity_poly.type
_entity_poly.pdbx_seq_one_letter_code
_entity_poly.pdbx_strand_id
1 'polypeptide(L)'
;PRLLLLDEPFGALDKKLRGAMQLELKRLQHEVGITFVIVTHDQEESLVMADRMAVLKDGKLLQCDTPHAVYEHPAERFVADFIGVMNFIPGKVSADGVVAANGARIAGKVPAALSSG
;
A
#
# COMPACT_ATOMS: atom_id res chain seq x y z
N PRO A 1 -25.38 12.77 9.13
CA PRO A 1 -23.95 12.63 9.52
C PRO A 1 -23.03 13.09 8.37
N ARG A 2 -21.95 13.83 8.66
CA ARG A 2 -20.98 14.29 7.63
C ARG A 2 -19.78 13.36 7.44
N LEU A 3 -19.61 12.40 8.35
CA LEU A 3 -18.47 11.48 8.44
C LEU A 3 -18.98 10.12 8.91
N LEU A 4 -18.50 9.05 8.29
CA LEU A 4 -18.68 7.67 8.73
C LEU A 4 -17.31 7.07 9.02
N LEU A 5 -17.13 6.55 10.24
CA LEU A 5 -15.93 5.85 10.68
C LEU A 5 -16.25 4.37 10.79
N LEU A 6 -15.45 3.53 10.15
CA LEU A 6 -15.62 2.07 10.15
C LEU A 6 -14.30 1.43 10.59
N ASP A 7 -14.37 0.62 11.65
CA ASP A 7 -13.22 -0.13 12.17
C ASP A 7 -13.41 -1.62 11.83
N GLU A 8 -12.56 -2.12 10.94
CA GLU A 8 -12.58 -3.49 10.39
C GLU A 8 -13.98 -4.01 9.99
N PRO A 9 -14.74 -3.28 9.16
CA PRO A 9 -16.16 -3.57 8.93
C PRO A 9 -16.41 -4.90 8.21
N PHE A 10 -15.39 -5.50 7.58
CA PHE A 10 -15.50 -6.67 6.73
C PHE A 10 -14.85 -7.94 7.27
N GLY A 11 -14.17 -7.86 8.42
CA GLY A 11 -13.35 -8.96 8.94
C GLY A 11 -14.11 -10.26 9.19
N ALA A 12 -15.41 -10.18 9.48
CA ALA A 12 -16.27 -11.34 9.78
C ALA A 12 -16.95 -11.96 8.55
N LEU A 13 -16.79 -11.37 7.35
CA LEU A 13 -17.51 -11.80 6.14
C LEU A 13 -16.69 -12.81 5.33
N ASP A 14 -17.37 -13.73 4.64
CA ASP A 14 -16.72 -14.60 3.66
C ASP A 14 -16.22 -13.81 2.45
N LYS A 15 -15.25 -14.36 1.70
CA LYS A 15 -14.57 -13.66 0.61
C LYS A 15 -15.53 -13.15 -0.48
N LYS A 16 -16.61 -13.88 -0.78
CA LYS A 16 -17.55 -13.51 -1.85
C LYS A 16 -18.45 -12.37 -1.39
N LEU A 17 -19.01 -12.48 -0.18
CA LEU A 17 -19.85 -11.43 0.40
C LEU A 17 -19.04 -10.18 0.69
N ARG A 18 -17.80 -10.33 1.16
CA ARG A 18 -16.87 -9.22 1.41
C ARG A 18 -16.68 -8.35 0.17
N GLY A 19 -16.32 -8.95 -0.96
CA GLY A 19 -16.13 -8.20 -2.21
C GLY A 19 -17.40 -7.48 -2.68
N ALA A 20 -18.57 -8.12 -2.52
CA ALA A 20 -19.85 -7.49 -2.87
C ALA A 20 -20.17 -6.30 -1.96
N MET A 21 -19.96 -6.45 -0.64
CA MET A 21 -20.21 -5.39 0.34
C MET A 21 -19.24 -4.22 0.19
N GLN A 22 -17.98 -4.48 -0.14
CA GLN A 22 -17.00 -3.43 -0.46
C GLN A 22 -17.50 -2.57 -1.63
N LEU A 23 -17.84 -3.20 -2.76
CA LEU A 23 -18.33 -2.47 -3.94
C LEU A 23 -19.59 -1.64 -3.63
N GLU A 24 -20.52 -2.23 -2.86
CA GLU A 24 -21.76 -1.55 -2.46
C GLU A 24 -21.49 -0.36 -1.53
N LEU A 25 -20.58 -0.50 -0.55
CA LEU A 25 -20.21 0.61 0.34
C LEU A 25 -19.55 1.76 -0.44
N LYS A 26 -18.71 1.46 -1.44
CA LYS A 26 -18.11 2.49 -2.30
C LYS A 26 -19.17 3.23 -3.12
N ARG A 27 -20.12 2.49 -3.66
CA ARG A 27 -21.26 3.06 -4.41
C ARG A 27 -22.11 3.96 -3.51
N LEU A 28 -22.50 3.47 -2.32
CA LEU A 28 -23.28 4.22 -1.35
C LEU A 28 -22.56 5.50 -0.90
N GLN A 29 -21.25 5.41 -0.65
CA GLN A 29 -20.43 6.56 -0.32
C GLN A 29 -20.49 7.64 -1.41
N HIS A 30 -20.38 7.24 -2.67
CA HIS A 30 -20.45 8.14 -3.81
C HIS A 30 -21.84 8.75 -4.01
N GLU A 31 -22.91 7.97 -3.83
CA GLU A 31 -24.29 8.43 -3.96
C GLU A 31 -24.70 9.41 -2.84
N VAL A 32 -24.27 9.14 -1.60
CA VAL A 32 -24.65 9.95 -0.42
C VAL A 32 -23.71 11.15 -0.21
N GLY A 33 -22.49 11.12 -0.77
CA GLY A 33 -21.54 12.23 -0.72
C GLY A 33 -20.96 12.50 0.67
N ILE A 34 -20.96 11.49 1.54
CA ILE A 34 -20.41 11.58 2.90
C ILE A 34 -18.96 11.09 2.93
N THR A 35 -18.16 11.67 3.83
CA THR A 35 -16.76 11.27 3.99
C THR A 35 -16.68 9.94 4.75
N PHE A 36 -15.93 8.98 4.22
CA PHE A 36 -15.66 7.69 4.86
C PHE A 36 -14.21 7.62 5.33
N VAL A 37 -14.00 7.07 6.51
CA VAL A 37 -12.69 6.63 6.97
C VAL A 37 -12.83 5.19 7.42
N ILE A 38 -12.07 4.31 6.77
CA ILE A 38 -12.06 2.87 7.05
C ILE A 38 -10.70 2.53 7.62
N VAL A 39 -10.69 1.83 8.75
CA VAL A 39 -9.50 1.19 9.32
C VAL A 39 -9.61 -0.29 9.01
N THR A 40 -8.57 -0.85 8.41
CA THR A 40 -8.50 -2.27 8.06
C THR A 40 -7.05 -2.74 8.13
N HIS A 41 -6.85 -4.02 8.40
CA HIS A 41 -5.57 -4.70 8.26
C HIS A 41 -5.40 -5.38 6.89
N ASP A 42 -6.45 -5.40 6.05
CA ASP A 42 -6.43 -6.06 4.74
C ASP A 42 -6.06 -5.05 3.64
N GLN A 43 -4.94 -5.34 2.98
CA GLN A 43 -4.32 -4.48 1.98
C GLN A 43 -5.13 -4.44 0.69
N GLU A 44 -5.73 -5.57 0.29
CA GLU A 44 -6.54 -5.65 -0.94
C GLU A 44 -7.75 -4.72 -0.80
N GLU A 45 -8.39 -4.68 0.38
CA GLU A 45 -9.51 -3.77 0.62
C GLU A 45 -9.09 -2.32 0.45
N SER A 46 -7.95 -1.96 1.04
CA SER A 46 -7.43 -0.60 1.00
C SER A 46 -7.09 -0.16 -0.42
N LEU A 47 -6.54 -1.07 -1.24
CA LEU A 47 -6.21 -0.80 -2.64
C LEU A 47 -7.46 -0.63 -3.53
N VAL A 48 -8.55 -1.34 -3.23
CA VAL A 48 -9.78 -1.31 -4.05
C VAL A 48 -10.72 -0.18 -3.64
N MET A 49 -10.83 0.08 -2.34
CA MET A 49 -11.85 0.96 -1.76
C MET A 49 -11.41 2.40 -1.64
N ALA A 50 -10.14 2.65 -1.32
CA ALA A 50 -9.69 3.97 -0.91
C ALA A 50 -9.40 4.90 -2.09
N ASP A 51 -9.82 6.16 -1.98
CA ASP A 51 -9.31 7.22 -2.85
C ASP A 51 -7.88 7.63 -2.43
N ARG A 52 -7.63 7.57 -1.11
CA ARG A 52 -6.34 7.81 -0.47
C ARG A 52 -6.18 6.86 0.71
N MET A 53 -4.98 6.34 0.91
CA MET A 53 -4.65 5.48 2.02
C MET A 53 -3.56 6.10 2.90
N ALA A 54 -3.59 5.74 4.18
CA ALA A 54 -2.61 6.14 5.17
C ALA A 54 -2.02 4.89 5.80
N VAL A 55 -0.70 4.73 5.74
CA VAL A 55 0.01 3.63 6.38
C VAL A 55 0.56 4.11 7.70
N LEU A 56 0.19 3.44 8.79
CA LEU A 56 0.62 3.76 10.14
C LEU A 56 1.50 2.64 10.70
N LYS A 57 2.48 3.02 11.50
CA LYS A 57 3.33 2.11 12.27
C LYS A 57 3.74 2.76 13.58
N ASP A 58 3.63 2.04 14.69
CA ASP A 58 4.04 2.52 16.02
C ASP A 58 3.45 3.90 16.38
N GLY A 59 2.20 4.14 15.98
CA GLY A 59 1.49 5.41 16.20
C GLY A 59 1.93 6.56 15.29
N LYS A 60 2.78 6.31 14.28
CA LYS A 60 3.26 7.32 13.32
C LYS A 60 2.69 7.07 11.94
N LEU A 61 2.32 8.16 11.25
CA LEU A 61 1.99 8.12 9.83
C LEU A 61 3.27 8.02 9.02
N LEU A 62 3.42 6.92 8.27
CA LEU A 62 4.59 6.68 7.43
C LEU A 62 4.40 7.23 6.02
N GLN A 63 3.21 7.04 5.45
CA GLN A 63 2.87 7.54 4.11
C GLN A 63 1.37 7.76 4.01
N CYS A 64 0.96 8.83 3.32
CA CYS A 64 -0.44 9.05 2.95
C CYS A 64 -0.53 9.54 1.50
N ASP A 65 -1.02 8.68 0.60
CA ASP A 65 -1.13 8.96 -0.82
C ASP A 65 -2.26 8.13 -1.46
N THR A 66 -2.44 8.25 -2.77
CA THR A 66 -3.31 7.36 -3.56
C THR A 66 -2.82 5.91 -3.48
N PRO A 67 -3.72 4.91 -3.59
CA PRO A 67 -3.32 3.50 -3.61
C PRO A 67 -2.22 3.19 -4.62
N HIS A 68 -2.30 3.78 -5.81
CA HIS A 68 -1.31 3.60 -6.86
C HIS A 68 0.07 4.13 -6.48
N ALA A 69 0.15 5.34 -5.92
CA ALA A 69 1.41 5.92 -5.49
C ALA A 69 2.02 5.16 -4.31
N VAL A 70 1.21 4.70 -3.36
CA VAL A 70 1.71 3.90 -2.22
C VAL A 70 2.24 2.53 -2.70
N TYR A 71 1.61 1.93 -3.72
CA TYR A 71 2.03 0.66 -4.28
C TYR A 71 3.32 0.77 -5.12
N GLU A 72 3.37 1.72 -6.06
CA GLU A 72 4.50 1.89 -7.00
C GLU A 72 5.69 2.62 -6.38
N HIS A 73 5.42 3.56 -5.47
CA HIS A 73 6.41 4.45 -4.87
C HIS A 73 6.27 4.48 -3.34
N PRO A 74 6.50 3.34 -2.67
CA PRO A 74 6.50 3.29 -1.22
C PRO A 74 7.61 4.17 -0.65
N ALA A 75 7.27 4.99 0.35
CA ALA A 75 8.18 5.95 0.97
C ALA A 75 9.34 5.28 1.72
N GLU A 76 9.11 4.08 2.23
CA GLU A 76 10.12 3.29 2.93
C GLU A 76 9.88 1.78 2.76
N ARG A 77 10.91 0.98 3.10
CA ARG A 77 10.87 -0.48 2.97
C ARG A 77 9.70 -1.12 3.72
N PHE A 78 9.33 -0.59 4.88
CA PHE A 78 8.18 -1.11 5.62
C PHE A 78 6.88 -0.91 4.86
N VAL A 79 6.65 0.27 4.27
CA VAL A 79 5.45 0.52 3.47
C VAL A 79 5.40 -0.41 2.26
N ALA A 80 6.55 -0.62 1.61
CA ALA A 80 6.69 -1.54 0.49
C ALA A 80 6.30 -2.98 0.87
N ASP A 81 6.81 -3.47 2.02
CA ASP A 81 6.52 -4.81 2.56
C ASP A 81 5.07 -4.94 3.06
N PHE A 82 4.51 -3.85 3.58
CA PHE A 82 3.18 -3.83 4.16
C PHE A 82 2.08 -3.88 3.10
N ILE A 83 2.25 -3.22 1.95
CA ILE A 83 1.15 -2.98 0.99
C ILE A 83 0.96 -4.13 -0.01
N GLY A 84 2.00 -4.92 -0.27
CA GLY A 84 1.90 -6.00 -1.23
C GLY A 84 3.04 -7.01 -1.14
N VAL A 85 2.95 -8.05 -1.96
CA VAL A 85 3.97 -9.09 -2.04
C VAL A 85 5.15 -8.56 -2.85
N MET A 86 6.16 -8.02 -2.15
CA MET A 86 7.38 -7.51 -2.76
C MET A 86 8.56 -8.45 -2.56
N ASN A 87 9.40 -8.57 -3.59
CA ASN A 87 10.65 -9.32 -3.51
C ASN A 87 11.80 -8.37 -3.16
N PHE A 88 12.33 -8.49 -1.95
CA PHE A 88 13.53 -7.76 -1.54
C PHE A 88 14.78 -8.57 -1.85
N ILE A 89 15.56 -8.10 -2.83
CA ILE A 89 16.80 -8.76 -3.24
C ILE A 89 17.99 -7.97 -2.67
N PRO A 90 18.78 -8.54 -1.75
CA PRO A 90 19.99 -7.90 -1.26
C PRO A 90 21.02 -7.75 -2.39
N GLY A 91 21.61 -6.57 -2.51
CA GLY A 91 22.65 -6.31 -3.49
C GLY A 91 23.50 -5.09 -3.12
N LYS A 92 24.68 -5.02 -3.73
CA LYS A 92 25.59 -3.87 -3.62
C LYS A 92 25.45 -2.98 -4.84
N VAL A 93 25.46 -1.68 -4.60
CA VAL A 93 25.37 -0.69 -5.67
C VAL A 93 26.69 -0.66 -6.44
N SER A 94 26.62 -0.71 -7.77
CA SER A 94 27.74 -0.58 -8.70
C SER A 94 27.50 0.60 -9.64
N ALA A 95 28.54 1.05 -10.35
CA ALA A 95 28.44 2.20 -11.26
C ALA A 95 27.32 2.05 -12.31
N ASP A 96 27.09 0.81 -12.78
CA ASP A 96 26.17 0.50 -13.88
C ASP A 96 24.91 -0.29 -13.45
N GLY A 97 24.64 -0.36 -12.14
CA GLY A 97 23.46 -1.08 -11.62
C GLY A 97 23.65 -1.67 -10.23
N VAL A 98 23.06 -2.84 -9.99
CA VAL A 98 23.12 -3.55 -8.69
C VAL A 98 23.69 -4.95 -8.89
N VAL A 99 24.62 -5.36 -8.02
CA VAL A 99 25.13 -6.73 -7.94
C VAL A 99 24.41 -7.42 -6.79
N ALA A 100 23.54 -8.38 -7.10
CA ALA A 100 22.83 -9.17 -6.09
C ALA A 100 23.80 -10.08 -5.31
N ALA A 101 23.41 -10.51 -4.11
CA ALA A 101 24.23 -11.35 -3.25
C ALA A 101 24.65 -12.70 -3.89
N ASN A 102 23.89 -13.20 -4.86
CA ASN A 102 24.21 -14.41 -5.64
C ASN A 102 25.17 -14.14 -6.82
N GLY A 103 25.69 -12.93 -6.96
CA GLY A 103 26.57 -12.52 -8.05
C GLY A 103 25.86 -12.09 -9.34
N ALA A 104 24.53 -12.17 -9.41
CA ALA A 104 23.77 -11.71 -10.56
C ALA A 104 23.87 -10.18 -10.71
N ARG A 105 24.08 -9.71 -11.93
CA ARG A 105 24.13 -8.28 -12.25
C ARG A 105 22.79 -7.83 -12.80
N ILE A 106 22.16 -6.87 -12.13
CA ILE A 106 20.93 -6.24 -12.58
C ILE A 106 21.33 -4.87 -13.14
N ALA A 107 21.33 -4.77 -14.47
CA ALA A 107 21.60 -3.53 -15.17
C ALA A 107 20.41 -2.58 -14.99
N GLY A 108 20.68 -1.34 -14.62
CA GLY A 108 19.63 -0.36 -14.39
C GLY A 108 20.18 0.97 -13.93
N LYS A 109 19.39 2.03 -14.09
CA LYS A 109 19.75 3.34 -13.57
C LYS A 109 19.69 3.29 -12.06
N VAL A 110 20.84 3.46 -11.40
CA VAL A 110 20.91 3.55 -9.94
C VAL A 110 20.18 4.83 -9.51
N PRO A 111 19.10 4.74 -8.71
CA PRO A 111 18.46 5.92 -8.14
C PRO A 111 19.47 6.71 -7.32
N ALA A 112 19.44 8.05 -7.43
CA ALA A 112 20.40 8.93 -6.74
C ALA A 112 20.40 8.78 -5.20
N ALA A 113 19.34 8.20 -4.64
CA ALA A 113 19.22 7.90 -3.21
C ALA A 113 20.07 6.69 -2.74
N LEU A 114 20.59 5.88 -3.67
CA LEU A 114 21.45 4.74 -3.36
C LEU A 114 22.92 5.13 -3.56
N SER A 115 23.67 5.28 -2.47
CA SER A 115 25.12 5.46 -2.52
C SER A 115 25.86 4.14 -2.72
N SER A 116 27.00 4.17 -3.41
CA SER A 116 27.93 3.04 -3.54
C SER A 116 28.37 2.51 -2.18
N GLY A 117 28.12 1.23 -1.90
CA GLY A 117 28.45 0.53 -0.65
C GLY A 117 27.85 -0.87 -0.61
#